data_AF-A0A7S0SA61-F1
#
_entry.id   AF-A0A7S0SA61-F1
#
_cell.length_a   1.000
_cell.length_b   1.000
_cell.length_c   1.000
_cell.angle_alpha   90.00
_cell.angle_beta   90.00
_cell.angle_gamma   90.00
#
_symmetry.space_group_name_H-M   'P 1'
#
loop_
_entity.id
_entity.type
_entity.pdbx_description
1 polymer ?
#
loop_
_entity_poly.entity_id
_entity_poly.type
_entity_poly.pdbx_seq_one_letter_code
_entity_poly.pdbx_strand_id
1 'polypeptide(L)'
;LAKRQRRDLSNLKHLNSALTEEQAQSVDKQARRQVARDERRLEAPSRLGKHLYQPEPAPVLLTEELTGSYRRLAGCHTLLRDRLKSLQRRELVEPRKKAEKVKSKNFMKYEPGAKGEKEEEMHESTIKATMASRKMKASVTM
;
A
#
# COMPACT_ATOMS: atom_id res chain seq x y z
N LEU A 1 59.88 -8.31 -19.97
CA LEU A 1 58.42 -8.49 -19.76
C LEU A 1 58.15 -9.93 -19.35
N ALA A 2 57.53 -10.14 -18.19
CA ALA A 2 57.12 -11.47 -17.74
C ALA A 2 56.12 -12.08 -18.74
N LYS A 3 56.08 -13.43 -18.89
CA LYS A 3 55.18 -14.13 -19.83
C LYS A 3 53.71 -13.69 -19.70
N ARG A 4 53.28 -13.37 -18.48
CA ARG A 4 51.93 -12.88 -18.16
C ARG A 4 51.63 -11.54 -18.83
N GLN A 5 52.52 -10.55 -18.66
CA GLN A 5 52.37 -9.22 -19.27
C GLN A 5 52.28 -9.26 -20.80
N ARG A 6 53.01 -10.16 -21.47
CA ARG A 6 52.88 -10.33 -22.93
C ARG A 6 51.52 -10.90 -23.33
N ARG A 7 50.99 -11.88 -22.58
CA ARG A 7 49.64 -12.42 -22.79
C ARG A 7 48.58 -11.34 -22.59
N ASP A 8 48.71 -10.57 -21.52
CA ASP A 8 47.78 -9.47 -21.22
C ASP A 8 47.78 -8.43 -22.34
N LEU A 9 48.96 -8.01 -22.83
CA LEU A 9 49.10 -7.10 -23.97
C LEU A 9 48.49 -7.67 -25.27
N SER A 10 48.65 -8.97 -25.54
CA SER A 10 48.02 -9.60 -26.71
C SER A 10 46.50 -9.68 -26.59
N ASN A 11 45.97 -9.78 -25.37
CA ASN A 11 44.53 -9.86 -25.10
C ASN A 11 43.83 -8.49 -25.22
N LEU A 12 44.56 -7.37 -25.16
CA LEU A 12 43.98 -6.03 -25.22
C LEU A 12 43.12 -5.79 -26.47
N LYS A 13 43.49 -6.34 -27.63
CA LYS A 13 42.71 -6.20 -28.86
C LYS A 13 41.33 -6.85 -28.75
N HIS A 14 41.28 -8.05 -28.17
CA HIS A 14 40.04 -8.78 -27.93
C HIS A 14 39.18 -8.07 -26.87
N LEU A 15 39.79 -7.53 -25.82
CA LEU A 15 39.05 -6.74 -24.81
C LEU A 15 38.46 -5.48 -25.43
N ASN A 16 39.20 -4.78 -26.28
CA ASN A 16 38.70 -3.58 -26.96
C ASN A 16 37.53 -3.91 -27.90
N SER A 17 37.62 -4.99 -28.69
CA SER A 17 36.51 -5.39 -29.56
C SER A 17 35.27 -5.76 -28.75
N ALA A 18 35.43 -6.54 -27.67
CA ALA A 18 34.33 -6.90 -26.78
C ALA A 18 33.68 -5.65 -26.14
N LEU A 19 34.48 -4.69 -25.68
CA LEU A 19 33.98 -3.42 -25.14
C LEU A 19 33.19 -2.62 -26.19
N THR A 20 33.66 -2.58 -27.45
CA THR A 20 32.95 -1.87 -28.52
C THR A 20 31.60 -2.52 -28.84
N GLU A 21 31.54 -3.85 -28.87
CA GLU A 21 30.30 -4.59 -29.08
C GLU A 21 29.32 -4.38 -27.92
N GLU A 22 29.80 -4.42 -26.67
CA GLU A 22 28.98 -4.17 -25.49
C GLU A 22 28.43 -2.75 -25.47
N GLN A 23 29.26 -1.75 -25.83
CA GLN A 23 28.83 -0.36 -25.96
C GLN A 23 27.75 -0.20 -27.02
N ALA A 24 27.91 -0.80 -28.20
CA ALA A 24 26.90 -0.77 -29.26
C ALA A 24 25.57 -1.35 -28.77
N GLN A 25 25.60 -2.52 -28.13
CA GLN A 25 24.40 -3.14 -27.56
C GLN A 25 23.76 -2.29 -26.45
N SER A 26 24.56 -1.62 -25.64
CA SER A 26 24.08 -0.72 -24.57
C SER A 26 23.36 0.49 -25.16
N VAL A 27 23.94 1.12 -26.20
CA VAL A 27 23.34 2.24 -26.93
C VAL A 27 22.01 1.82 -27.55
N ASP A 28 21.95 0.66 -28.22
CA ASP A 28 20.72 0.15 -28.80
C ASP A 28 19.63 -0.10 -27.75
N LYS A 29 20.00 -0.69 -26.60
CA LYS A 29 19.08 -0.89 -25.46
C LYS A 29 18.59 0.45 -24.90
N GLN A 30 19.46 1.46 -24.82
CA GLN A 30 19.08 2.80 -24.37
C GLN A 30 18.14 3.48 -25.35
N ALA A 31 18.41 3.42 -26.65
CA ALA A 31 17.54 3.97 -27.70
C ALA A 31 16.14 3.35 -27.64
N ARG A 32 16.04 2.01 -27.54
CA ARG A 32 14.75 1.32 -27.37
C ARG A 32 14.00 1.76 -26.10
N ARG A 33 14.73 1.96 -24.99
CA ARG A 33 14.14 2.46 -23.73
C ARG A 33 13.68 3.91 -23.82
N GLN A 34 14.37 4.76 -24.57
CA GLN A 34 13.97 6.15 -24.80
C GLN A 34 12.68 6.21 -25.60
N VAL A 35 12.62 5.50 -26.74
CA VAL A 35 11.40 5.40 -27.56
C VAL A 35 10.20 4.93 -26.73
N ALA A 36 10.35 3.85 -25.96
CA ALA A 36 9.27 3.34 -25.11
C ALA A 36 8.86 4.31 -23.97
N ARG A 37 9.76 5.18 -23.51
CA ARG A 37 9.43 6.25 -22.54
C ARG A 37 8.67 7.38 -23.20
N ASP A 38 9.05 7.76 -24.41
CA ASP A 38 8.41 8.82 -25.17
C ASP A 38 6.99 8.42 -25.58
N GLU A 39 6.81 7.20 -26.10
CA GLU A 39 5.50 6.61 -26.37
C GLU A 39 4.60 6.62 -25.13
N ARG A 40 5.13 6.19 -23.98
CA ARG A 40 4.39 6.18 -22.71
C ARG A 40 4.00 7.60 -22.25
N ARG A 41 4.89 8.58 -22.44
CA ARG A 41 4.65 9.98 -22.07
C ARG A 41 3.54 10.62 -22.92
N LEU A 42 3.37 10.17 -24.16
CA LEU A 42 2.28 10.60 -25.03
C LEU A 42 0.93 10.03 -24.58
N GLU A 43 0.91 8.76 -24.15
CA GLU A 43 -0.31 8.07 -23.73
C GLU A 43 -0.78 8.48 -22.33
N ALA A 44 0.14 8.53 -21.37
CA ALA A 44 -0.18 8.71 -19.96
C ALA A 44 0.75 9.71 -19.28
N PRO A 45 0.25 10.46 -18.28
CA PRO A 45 1.08 11.37 -17.51
C PRO A 45 2.14 10.62 -16.71
N SER A 46 3.26 11.30 -16.50
CA SER A 46 4.37 10.82 -15.70
C SER A 46 3.95 10.59 -14.25
N ARG A 47 4.63 9.65 -13.60
CA ARG A 47 4.36 9.31 -12.21
C ARG A 47 5.09 10.28 -11.29
N LEU A 48 4.35 11.23 -10.70
CA LEU A 48 4.90 12.21 -9.76
C LEU A 48 5.10 11.64 -8.34
N GLY A 49 4.32 10.62 -7.94
CA GLY A 49 4.29 10.11 -6.57
C GLY A 49 4.13 8.59 -6.44
N LYS A 50 3.59 8.15 -5.29
CA LYS A 50 3.36 6.71 -5.02
C LYS A 50 2.27 6.10 -5.91
N HIS A 51 1.28 6.88 -6.33
CA HIS A 51 0.16 6.38 -7.12
C HIS A 51 0.24 6.83 -8.57
N LEU A 52 -0.22 5.95 -9.46
CA LEU A 52 -0.39 6.26 -10.88
C LEU A 52 -1.67 7.07 -11.09
N TYR A 53 -1.65 7.93 -12.11
CA TYR A 53 -2.87 8.59 -12.56
C TYR A 53 -3.86 7.55 -13.07
N GLN A 54 -5.12 7.70 -12.68
CA GLN A 54 -6.21 6.88 -13.17
C GLN A 54 -7.27 7.81 -13.77
N PRO A 55 -7.56 7.69 -15.08
CA PRO A 55 -8.62 8.44 -15.71
C PRO A 55 -9.96 8.06 -15.08
N GLU A 56 -10.80 9.06 -14.88
CA GLU A 56 -12.16 8.83 -14.41
C GLU A 56 -13.05 8.44 -15.59
N PRO A 57 -14.01 7.50 -15.45
CA PRO A 57 -14.98 7.23 -16.49
C PRO A 57 -15.72 8.51 -16.88
N ALA A 58 -16.07 8.61 -18.18
CA ALA A 58 -16.82 9.75 -18.68
C ALA A 58 -18.18 9.86 -17.94
N PRO A 59 -18.60 11.06 -17.50
CA PRO A 59 -19.97 11.28 -17.09
C PRO A 59 -20.88 11.05 -18.28
N VAL A 60 -21.59 9.94 -18.29
CA VAL A 60 -22.64 9.71 -19.27
C VAL A 60 -23.90 9.38 -18.49
N LEU A 61 -24.97 10.11 -18.80
CA LEU A 61 -26.29 9.76 -18.32
C LEU A 61 -26.84 8.64 -19.21
N LEU A 62 -27.47 7.66 -18.59
CA LEU A 62 -28.13 6.58 -19.33
C LEU A 62 -29.41 7.10 -20.00
N THR A 63 -29.92 6.37 -20.98
CA THR A 63 -31.14 6.74 -21.72
C THR A 63 -32.36 6.89 -20.79
N GLU A 64 -32.41 6.11 -19.72
CA GLU A 64 -33.46 6.16 -18.70
C GLU A 64 -33.36 7.41 -17.81
N GLU A 65 -32.15 7.92 -17.60
CA GLU A 65 -31.87 9.10 -16.77
C GLU A 65 -31.94 10.41 -17.57
N LEU A 66 -31.92 10.32 -18.89
CA LEU A 66 -31.97 11.46 -19.79
C LEU A 66 -33.38 12.03 -19.85
N THR A 67 -33.65 13.01 -19.00
CA THR A 67 -34.91 13.75 -19.03
C THR A 67 -34.97 14.71 -20.23
N GLY A 68 -36.14 14.87 -20.85
CA GLY A 68 -36.35 15.84 -21.95
C GLY A 68 -36.33 17.32 -21.53
N SER A 69 -35.91 17.63 -20.30
CA SER A 69 -35.85 18.99 -19.75
C SER A 69 -34.61 19.20 -18.90
N TYR A 70 -33.79 20.20 -19.26
CA TYR A 70 -32.58 20.54 -18.50
C TYR A 70 -32.83 20.90 -17.03
N ARG A 71 -34.02 21.41 -16.69
CA ARG A 71 -34.37 21.75 -15.29
C ARG A 71 -34.49 20.52 -14.38
N ARG A 72 -34.74 19.35 -14.97
CA ARG A 72 -34.91 18.07 -14.25
C ARG A 72 -33.69 17.16 -14.37
N LEU A 73 -32.70 17.55 -15.16
CA LEU A 73 -31.51 16.75 -15.40
C LEU A 73 -30.65 16.70 -14.13
N ALA A 74 -30.29 15.49 -13.69
CA ALA A 74 -29.34 15.33 -12.61
C ALA A 74 -27.96 15.86 -13.04
N GLY A 75 -27.31 16.64 -12.18
CA GLY A 75 -25.95 17.10 -12.44
C GLY A 75 -24.96 15.93 -12.41
N CYS A 76 -24.07 15.87 -13.41
CA CYS A 76 -22.98 14.90 -13.45
C CYS A 76 -21.83 15.38 -12.55
N HIS A 77 -21.48 14.58 -11.53
CA HIS A 77 -20.39 14.75 -10.56
C HIS A 77 -20.05 16.20 -10.12
N THR A 78 -18.96 16.40 -9.39
CA THR A 78 -18.60 17.71 -8.82
C THR A 78 -17.48 18.33 -9.62
N LEU A 79 -17.61 19.61 -9.99
CA LEU A 79 -16.58 20.35 -10.75
C LEU A 79 -15.20 20.28 -10.10
N LEU A 80 -15.14 20.24 -8.77
CA LEU A 80 -13.88 20.11 -8.02
C LEU A 80 -13.14 18.81 -8.33
N ARG A 81 -13.88 17.71 -8.51
CA ARG A 81 -13.32 16.39 -8.83
C ARG A 81 -12.71 16.39 -10.23
N ASP A 82 -13.41 16.95 -11.20
CA ASP A 82 -12.91 17.11 -12.57
C ASP A 82 -11.66 17.99 -12.63
N ARG A 83 -11.68 19.13 -11.91
CA ARG A 83 -10.52 20.02 -11.82
C ARG A 83 -9.32 19.32 -11.19
N LEU A 84 -9.51 18.58 -10.09
CA LEU A 84 -8.45 17.81 -9.46
C LEU A 84 -7.85 16.78 -10.43
N LYS A 85 -8.69 16.02 -11.14
CA LYS A 85 -8.24 15.03 -12.13
C LYS A 85 -7.51 15.67 -13.29
N SER A 86 -7.96 16.84 -13.74
CA SER A 86 -7.28 17.64 -14.77
C SER A 86 -5.90 18.13 -14.31
N LEU A 87 -5.75 18.55 -13.05
CA LEU A 87 -4.45 18.96 -12.50
C LEU A 87 -3.51 17.76 -12.36
N GLN A 88 -4.02 16.59 -11.97
CA GLN A 88 -3.24 15.35 -11.92
C GLN A 88 -2.78 14.90 -13.30
N ARG A 89 -3.66 14.97 -14.31
CA ARG A 89 -3.30 14.66 -15.71
C ARG A 89 -2.21 15.58 -16.26
N ARG A 90 -2.17 16.83 -15.79
CA ARG A 90 -1.15 17.82 -16.16
C ARG A 90 0.13 17.74 -15.30
N GLU A 91 0.24 16.73 -14.43
CA GLU A 91 1.40 16.53 -13.56
C GLU A 91 1.65 17.68 -12.56
N LEU A 92 0.65 18.55 -12.32
CA LEU A 92 0.75 19.66 -11.37
C LEU A 92 0.46 19.21 -9.93
N VAL A 93 -0.35 18.16 -9.78
CA VAL A 93 -0.74 17.59 -8.49
C VAL A 93 -0.55 16.09 -8.56
N GLU A 94 0.05 15.49 -7.53
CA GLU A 94 0.22 14.04 -7.53
C GLU A 94 -1.12 13.30 -7.27
N PRO A 95 -1.34 12.14 -7.92
CA PRO A 95 -2.43 11.24 -7.55
C PRO A 95 -2.26 10.72 -6.11
N ARG A 96 -3.29 10.88 -5.28
CA ARG A 96 -3.33 10.37 -3.90
C ARG A 96 -4.60 9.57 -3.66
N LYS A 97 -4.50 8.55 -2.82
CA LYS A 97 -5.66 7.83 -2.28
C LYS A 97 -6.04 8.43 -0.93
N LYS A 98 -7.33 8.41 -0.61
CA LYS A 98 -7.81 8.79 0.72
C LYS A 98 -7.18 7.87 1.76
N ALA A 99 -6.65 8.44 2.83
CA ALA A 99 -6.16 7.66 3.96
C ALA A 99 -7.36 7.07 4.70
N GLU A 100 -7.51 5.75 4.64
CA GLU A 100 -8.53 5.03 5.40
C GLU A 100 -8.01 4.76 6.82
N LYS A 101 -8.85 5.04 7.82
CA LYS A 101 -8.54 4.68 9.20
C LYS A 101 -8.70 3.15 9.33
N VAL A 102 -7.58 2.44 9.45
CA VAL A 102 -7.61 1.01 9.75
C VAL A 102 -8.02 0.86 11.21
N LYS A 103 -9.16 0.20 11.46
CA LYS A 103 -9.52 -0.20 12.83
C LYS A 103 -8.46 -1.20 13.30
N SER A 104 -7.86 -0.96 14.46
CA SER A 104 -6.99 -1.96 15.08
C SER A 104 -7.80 -3.24 15.28
N LYS A 105 -7.25 -4.38 14.85
CA LYS A 105 -7.96 -5.67 14.93
C LYS A 105 -8.23 -6.09 16.39
N ASN A 106 -7.46 -5.54 17.33
CA ASN A 106 -7.53 -5.88 18.74
C ASN A 106 -7.68 -4.60 19.57
N PHE A 107 -8.89 -4.05 19.67
CA PHE A 107 -9.24 -3.27 20.85
C PHE A 107 -9.95 -4.23 21.79
N MET A 108 -9.18 -4.92 22.63
CA MET A 108 -9.74 -5.77 23.68
C MET A 108 -10.38 -4.84 24.70
N LYS A 109 -11.71 -4.69 24.62
CA LYS A 109 -12.47 -3.99 25.65
C LYS A 109 -12.34 -4.81 26.92
N TYR A 110 -11.72 -4.23 27.95
CA TYR A 110 -11.72 -4.81 29.27
C TYR A 110 -13.14 -4.75 29.83
N GLU A 111 -13.74 -5.91 30.09
CA GLU A 111 -14.96 -6.02 30.87
C GLU A 111 -14.56 -6.39 32.31
N PRO A 112 -14.90 -5.55 33.31
CA PRO A 112 -14.66 -5.87 34.71
C PRO A 112 -15.39 -7.18 35.07
N GLY A 113 -14.65 -8.18 35.54
CA GLY A 113 -15.19 -9.50 35.95
C GLY A 113 -14.77 -10.68 35.07
N ALA A 114 -14.42 -10.47 33.80
CA ALA A 114 -14.15 -11.55 32.83
C ALA A 114 -12.91 -12.43 33.15
N LYS A 115 -12.04 -11.97 34.07
CA LYS A 115 -10.86 -12.72 34.54
C LYS A 115 -11.07 -13.36 35.91
N GLY A 116 -12.02 -12.83 36.69
CA GLY A 116 -12.25 -13.20 38.09
C GLY A 116 -13.12 -14.43 38.25
N GLU A 117 -14.16 -14.60 37.43
CA GLU A 117 -15.13 -15.69 37.63
C GLU A 117 -14.50 -17.09 37.54
N LYS A 118 -13.62 -17.31 36.55
CA LYS A 118 -12.89 -18.60 36.42
C LYS A 118 -11.85 -18.82 37.51
N GLU A 119 -11.25 -17.75 38.01
CA GLU A 119 -10.28 -17.81 39.12
C GLU A 119 -11.02 -18.08 40.45
N GLU A 120 -12.19 -17.46 40.64
CA GLU A 120 -13.09 -17.67 41.78
C GLU A 120 -13.64 -19.10 41.81
N GLU A 121 -14.13 -19.63 40.68
CA GLU A 121 -14.57 -21.04 40.52
C GLU A 121 -13.47 -22.03 40.92
N MET A 122 -12.25 -21.82 40.44
CA MET A 122 -11.10 -22.69 40.73
C MET A 122 -10.69 -22.64 42.21
N HIS A 123 -10.86 -21.48 42.85
CA HIS A 123 -10.53 -21.27 44.26
C HIS A 123 -11.70 -21.51 45.22
N GLU A 124 -12.90 -21.82 44.73
CA GLU A 124 -14.08 -22.09 45.57
C GLU A 124 -13.81 -23.15 46.63
N SER A 125 -13.12 -24.23 46.26
CA SER A 125 -12.79 -25.33 47.18
C SER A 125 -11.87 -24.85 48.32
N THR A 126 -10.86 -24.04 47.99
CA THR A 126 -9.94 -23.44 48.95
C THR A 126 -10.63 -22.38 49.83
N ILE A 127 -11.53 -21.58 49.27
CA ILE A 127 -12.33 -20.59 50.01
C ILE A 127 -13.29 -21.31 50.97
N LYS A 128 -13.96 -22.39 50.54
CA LYS A 128 -14.84 -23.20 51.41
C LYS A 128 -14.04 -23.87 52.54
N ALA A 129 -12.86 -24.40 52.26
CA ALA A 129 -11.97 -25.01 53.26
C ALA A 129 -11.45 -23.98 54.28
N THR A 130 -11.06 -22.79 53.83
CA THR A 130 -10.62 -21.69 54.71
C THR A 130 -11.78 -21.16 55.57
N MET A 131 -12.98 -21.01 55.01
CA MET A 131 -14.17 -20.61 55.77
C MET A 131 -14.56 -21.67 56.83
N ALA A 132 -14.49 -22.95 56.51
CA ALA A 132 -14.75 -24.04 57.45
C ALA A 132 -13.73 -24.05 58.59
N SER A 133 -12.43 -23.95 58.29
CA SER A 133 -11.39 -23.90 59.32
C SER A 133 -11.50 -22.66 60.21
N ARG A 134 -11.89 -21.51 59.66
CA ARG A 134 -12.16 -20.28 60.43
C ARG A 134 -13.36 -20.45 61.36
N LYS A 135 -14.43 -21.13 60.91
CA LYS A 135 -15.60 -21.47 61.73
C LYS A 135 -15.24 -22.42 62.88
N MET A 136 -14.40 -23.44 62.62
CA MET A 136 -13.94 -24.36 63.67
C MET A 136 -13.02 -23.69 64.68
N LYS A 137 -12.12 -22.80 64.25
CA LYS A 137 -11.32 -21.97 65.17
C LYS A 137 -12.20 -21.10 66.06
N ALA A 138 -13.22 -20.46 65.49
CA ALA A 138 -14.15 -19.63 66.25
C ALA A 138 -14.94 -20.43 67.30
N SER A 139 -15.35 -21.67 67.00
CA SER A 139 -16.04 -22.53 67.97
C SER A 139 -15.14 -23.11 69.06
N VAL A 140 -13.83 -23.21 68.84
CA VAL A 140 -12.84 -23.69 69.84
C VAL A 140 -12.40 -22.58 70.79
N THR A 141 -12.66 -21.31 70.46
CA THR A 141 -12.27 -20.14 71.25
C THR A 141 -13.42 -19.61 72.14
N MET A 142 -14.49 -20.40 72.30
CA MET A 142 -15.62 -20.20 73.23
C MET A 142 -15.64 -21.34 74.24
#